data_AF-X8JRI7-F1
#
_entry.id   AF-X8JRI7-F1
#
_cell.length_a   1.000
_cell.length_b   1.000
_cell.length_c   1.000
_cell.angle_alpha   90.00
_cell.angle_beta   90.00
_cell.angle_gamma   90.00
#
_symmetry.space_group_name_H-M   'P 1'
#
loop_
_entity.id
_entity.type
_entity.pdbx_description
1 polymer ?
#
loop_
_entity_poly.entity_id
_entity_poly.type
_entity_poly.pdbx_seq_one_letter_code
_entity_poly.pdbx_strand_id
1 'polypeptide(L)'
;MLFKSCGSERTYFRSISGERATLETIEEAMGELYRESLKSLDSSILILLTGDGDEENRMHLMGDVFITDQDLRRWMWRFQINSHPNKRTVTIILDHCRPNKDVPFGTRPLPSLPIRTGHLPPIGVDLIWSCSPGQMAAALLLPSTQDIPRSCFLLALMMASYSVSYKGCSRYCPHYQSRTRSLATTFAAHAQKDS
;
A
#
# COMPACT_ATOMS: atom_id res chain seq x y z
N MET A 1 4.78 -14.46 -5.23
CA MET A 1 3.92 -15.66 -5.44
C MET A 1 2.87 -15.29 -6.50
N LEU A 2 2.57 -16.18 -7.46
CA LEU A 2 1.60 -15.93 -8.54
C LEU A 2 0.23 -16.48 -8.13
N PHE A 3 -0.79 -15.63 -8.08
CA PHE A 3 -2.17 -16.06 -7.84
C PHE A 3 -3.00 -15.84 -9.10
N LYS A 4 -3.65 -16.90 -9.59
CA LYS A 4 -4.67 -16.82 -10.65
C LYS A 4 -6.04 -16.73 -9.98
N SER A 5 -6.69 -15.59 -10.08
CA SER A 5 -8.12 -15.46 -9.77
C SER A 5 -8.95 -16.04 -10.92
N CYS A 6 -10.13 -16.57 -10.62
CA CYS A 6 -11.04 -17.16 -11.60
C CYS A 6 -11.59 -16.06 -12.52
N GLY A 7 -10.92 -15.88 -13.66
CA GLY A 7 -11.22 -14.87 -14.69
C GLY A 7 -9.97 -14.11 -15.12
N SER A 8 -9.06 -14.76 -15.85
CA SER A 8 -7.97 -14.17 -16.69
C SER A 8 -7.08 -13.04 -16.15
N GLU A 9 -7.20 -12.60 -14.91
CA GLU A 9 -6.39 -11.53 -14.32
C GLU A 9 -5.18 -12.16 -13.59
N ARG A 10 -3.97 -11.80 -14.01
CA ARG A 10 -2.72 -12.21 -13.33
C ARG A 10 -2.41 -11.21 -12.22
N THR A 11 -2.45 -11.66 -10.97
CA THR A 11 -2.04 -10.86 -9.83
C THR A 11 -0.63 -11.23 -9.41
N TYR A 12 0.24 -10.22 -9.35
CA TYR A 12 1.60 -10.35 -8.84
C TYR A 12 1.65 -9.83 -7.41
N PHE A 13 2.13 -10.67 -6.51
CA PHE A 13 2.29 -10.31 -5.10
C PHE A 13 3.72 -10.52 -4.62
N ARG A 14 4.24 -9.48 -3.96
CA ARG A 14 5.54 -9.46 -3.27
C ARG A 14 5.32 -8.84 -1.88
N SER A 15 5.76 -9.54 -0.85
CA SER A 15 5.77 -9.06 0.53
C SER A 15 7.22 -8.87 0.98
N ILE A 16 7.45 -7.85 1.81
CA ILE A 16 8.71 -7.59 2.49
C ILE A 16 8.37 -7.25 3.94
N SER A 17 9.05 -7.88 4.89
CA SER A 17 8.79 -7.74 6.32
C SER A 17 10.07 -7.95 7.14
N GLY A 18 10.02 -7.53 8.41
CA GLY A 18 11.11 -7.67 9.36
C GLY A 18 12.37 -6.89 8.96
N GLU A 19 13.54 -7.42 9.29
CA GLU A 19 14.84 -6.81 9.01
C GLU A 19 15.12 -6.57 7.52
N ARG A 20 14.41 -7.28 6.63
CA ARG A 20 14.53 -7.12 5.17
C ARG A 20 13.76 -5.91 4.64
N ALA A 21 12.87 -5.31 5.43
CA ALA A 21 12.10 -4.13 5.05
C ALA A 21 12.93 -2.85 5.19
N THR A 22 14.03 -2.78 4.43
CA THR A 22 14.88 -1.58 4.35
C THR A 22 14.35 -0.60 3.30
N LEU A 23 14.76 0.67 3.37
CA LEU A 23 14.40 1.67 2.36
C LEU A 23 14.79 1.23 0.95
N GLU A 24 16.00 0.67 0.78
CA GLU A 24 16.51 0.21 -0.50
C GLU A 24 15.68 -0.95 -1.06
N THR A 25 15.40 -1.97 -0.23
CA THR A 25 14.64 -3.14 -0.65
C THR A 25 13.17 -2.79 -0.96
N ILE A 26 12.58 -1.85 -0.23
CA ILE A 26 11.24 -1.35 -0.50
C ILE A 26 11.22 -0.56 -1.81
N GLU A 27 12.14 0.37 -2.02
CA GLU A 27 12.25 1.12 -3.27
C GLU A 27 12.42 0.19 -4.48
N GLU A 28 13.33 -0.78 -4.38
CA GLU A 28 13.57 -1.76 -5.45
C GLU A 28 12.31 -2.57 -5.78
N ALA A 29 11.61 -3.07 -4.76
CA ALA A 29 10.39 -3.83 -4.95
C ALA A 29 9.25 -3.01 -5.56
N MET A 30 9.09 -1.75 -5.13
CA MET A 30 8.13 -0.83 -5.75
C MET A 30 8.50 -0.56 -7.22
N GLY A 31 9.78 -0.38 -7.52
CA GLY A 31 10.29 -0.16 -8.87
C GLY A 31 10.13 -1.37 -9.79
N GLU A 32 10.35 -2.58 -9.27
CA GLU A 32 10.03 -3.84 -9.97
C GLU A 32 8.54 -3.95 -10.27
N LEU A 33 7.68 -3.76 -9.26
CA LEU A 33 6.23 -3.83 -9.44
C LEU A 33 5.76 -2.81 -10.49
N TYR A 34 6.36 -1.61 -10.48
CA TYR A 34 6.11 -0.60 -11.50
C TYR A 34 6.52 -1.07 -12.89
N ARG A 35 7.75 -1.58 -13.07
CA ARG A 35 8.22 -2.11 -14.37
C ARG A 35 7.37 -3.28 -14.88
N GLU A 36 6.97 -4.19 -14.00
CA GLU A 36 6.08 -5.30 -14.37
C GLU A 36 4.73 -4.81 -14.85
N SER A 37 4.16 -3.79 -14.18
CA SER A 37 2.89 -3.20 -14.60
C SER A 37 2.95 -2.59 -16.01
N LEU A 38 4.13 -2.15 -16.48
CA LEU A 38 4.27 -1.58 -17.82
C LEU A 38 4.00 -2.60 -18.93
N LYS A 39 4.14 -3.90 -18.65
CA LYS A 39 3.96 -4.99 -19.64
C LYS A 39 2.49 -5.17 -20.09
N SER A 40 1.53 -4.57 -19.40
CA SER A 40 0.11 -4.64 -19.74
C SER A 40 -0.57 -3.28 -19.54
N LEU A 41 -1.33 -2.84 -20.54
CA LEU A 41 -1.95 -1.50 -20.57
C LEU A 41 -3.00 -1.28 -19.48
N ASP A 42 -3.64 -2.34 -18.98
CA ASP A 42 -4.71 -2.25 -17.99
C ASP A 42 -4.26 -2.57 -16.55
N SER A 43 -2.94 -2.67 -16.32
CA SER A 43 -2.40 -2.94 -14.99
C SER A 43 -2.50 -1.72 -14.08
N SER A 44 -3.00 -1.93 -12.86
CA SER A 44 -2.93 -1.00 -11.74
C SER A 44 -2.01 -1.52 -10.65
N ILE A 45 -1.36 -0.62 -9.93
CA ILE A 45 -0.46 -0.97 -8.83
C ILE A 45 -1.14 -0.65 -7.50
N LEU A 46 -1.13 -1.60 -6.57
CA LEU A 46 -1.48 -1.38 -5.18
C LEU A 46 -0.27 -1.69 -4.30
N ILE A 47 0.04 -0.77 -3.38
CA ILE A 47 1.11 -0.91 -2.40
C ILE A 47 0.49 -0.70 -1.03
N LEU A 48 0.69 -1.65 -0.11
CA LEU A 48 0.30 -1.53 1.28
C LEU A 48 1.57 -1.46 2.13
N LEU A 49 1.71 -0.37 2.87
CA LEU A 49 2.76 -0.18 3.86
C LEU A 49 2.08 -0.11 5.23
N THR A 50 2.51 -0.95 6.16
CA THR A 50 1.96 -1.02 7.52
C THR A 50 3.10 -1.07 8.52
N GLY A 51 2.94 -0.38 9.64
CA GLY A 51 3.96 -0.28 10.66
C GLY A 51 3.61 0.76 11.71
N ASP A 52 4.53 0.98 12.64
CA ASP A 52 4.38 2.01 13.66
C ASP A 52 4.69 3.39 13.09
N GLY A 53 3.96 4.39 13.59
CA GLY A 53 4.20 5.79 13.27
C GLY A 53 4.96 6.49 14.38
N ASP A 54 5.69 7.54 14.05
CA ASP A 54 6.42 8.37 15.02
C ASP A 54 5.77 9.75 15.24
N GLU A 55 6.38 10.55 16.11
CA GLU A 55 5.97 11.92 16.44
C GLU A 55 6.07 12.92 15.28
N GLU A 56 6.65 12.54 14.15
CA GLU A 56 6.69 13.32 12.91
C GLU A 56 5.79 12.72 11.81
N ASN A 57 4.91 11.77 12.14
CA ASN A 57 4.06 11.01 11.22
C ASN A 57 4.83 10.18 10.17
N ARG A 58 6.10 9.84 10.44
CA ARG A 58 6.93 8.95 9.63
C ARG A 58 6.66 7.51 10.04
N MET A 59 6.80 6.58 9.10
CA MET A 59 6.62 5.15 9.39
C MET A 59 7.97 4.54 9.79
N HIS A 60 8.01 3.92 10.96
CA HIS A 60 9.19 3.21 11.46
C HIS A 60 9.49 1.97 10.62
N LEU A 61 10.77 1.79 10.33
CA LEU A 61 11.37 0.53 9.93
C LEU A 61 12.22 -0.01 11.09
N MET A 62 12.85 -1.16 10.92
CA MET A 62 13.76 -1.70 11.93
C MET A 62 14.96 -0.74 12.16
N GLY A 63 15.33 -0.56 13.43
CA GLY A 63 16.33 0.44 13.85
C GLY A 63 15.76 1.87 13.86
N ASP A 64 16.63 2.87 13.75
CA ASP A 64 16.25 4.30 13.69
C ASP A 64 16.02 4.79 12.26
N VAL A 65 15.41 3.94 11.43
CA VAL A 65 15.15 4.23 10.00
C VAL A 65 13.66 4.43 9.78
N PHE A 66 13.32 5.38 8.91
CA PHE A 66 11.95 5.81 8.69
C PHE A 66 11.62 5.93 7.20
N ILE A 67 10.40 5.55 6.80
CA ILE A 67 9.82 5.97 5.53
C ILE A 67 9.17 7.32 5.72
N THR A 68 9.55 8.29 4.89
CA THR A 68 8.96 9.62 4.86
C THR A 68 8.05 9.83 3.65
N ASP A 69 7.22 10.87 3.71
CA ASP A 69 6.44 11.33 2.57
C ASP A 69 7.34 11.74 1.38
N GLN A 70 8.52 12.30 1.68
CA GLN A 70 9.52 12.70 0.71
C GLN A 70 10.08 11.49 -0.07
N ASP A 71 10.34 10.38 0.62
CA ASP A 71 10.87 9.17 -0.01
C ASP A 71 9.86 8.60 -1.00
N LEU A 72 8.59 8.44 -0.58
CA LEU A 72 7.52 7.97 -1.47
C LEU A 72 7.36 8.85 -2.71
N ARG A 73 7.35 10.18 -2.53
CA ARG A 73 7.28 11.11 -3.67
C ARG A 73 8.49 10.98 -4.60
N ARG A 74 9.70 10.89 -4.03
CA ARG A 74 10.94 10.75 -4.80
C ARG A 74 10.95 9.46 -5.62
N TRP A 75 10.59 8.33 -5.01
CA TRP A 75 10.54 7.03 -5.67
C TRP A 75 9.51 7.03 -6.80
N MET A 76 8.29 7.49 -6.53
CA MET A 76 7.24 7.56 -7.55
C MET A 76 7.63 8.46 -8.72
N TRP A 77 8.22 9.62 -8.44
CA TRP A 77 8.75 10.50 -9.47
C TRP A 77 9.80 9.82 -10.35
N ARG A 78 10.77 9.13 -9.74
CA ARG A 78 11.80 8.37 -10.48
C ARG A 78 11.18 7.32 -11.38
N PHE A 79 10.23 6.54 -10.87
CA PHE A 79 9.58 5.47 -11.66
C PHE A 79 8.78 6.04 -12.84
N GLN A 80 8.09 7.15 -12.63
CA GLN A 80 7.27 7.78 -13.67
C GLN A 80 8.08 8.45 -14.77
N ILE A 81 9.19 9.14 -14.44
CA ILE A 81 10.07 9.73 -15.45
C ILE A 81 10.68 8.65 -16.34
N ASN A 82 11.20 7.58 -15.72
CA ASN A 82 11.90 6.51 -16.44
C ASN A 82 10.96 5.69 -17.35
N SER A 83 9.65 5.90 -17.25
CA SER A 83 8.63 5.09 -17.93
C SER A 83 7.74 5.90 -18.89
N HIS A 84 8.13 7.14 -19.23
CA HIS A 84 7.34 7.99 -20.11
C HIS A 84 7.20 7.38 -21.52
N PRO A 85 6.02 7.47 -22.18
CA PRO A 85 4.76 8.09 -21.74
C PRO A 85 3.83 7.16 -20.92
N ASN A 86 4.23 5.92 -20.66
CA ASN A 86 3.40 4.87 -20.06
C ASN A 86 3.26 5.02 -18.54
N LYS A 87 2.56 6.06 -18.10
CA LYS A 87 2.24 6.27 -16.69
C LYS A 87 1.19 5.28 -16.20
N ARG A 88 1.37 4.78 -14.99
CA ARG A 88 0.47 3.81 -14.34
C ARG A 88 -0.21 4.45 -13.15
N THR A 89 -1.46 4.07 -12.90
CA THR A 89 -2.14 4.41 -11.66
C THR A 89 -1.55 3.58 -10.53
N VAL A 90 -1.11 4.27 -9.48
CA VAL A 90 -0.55 3.67 -8.27
C VAL A 90 -1.40 4.09 -7.09
N THR A 91 -1.92 3.14 -6.34
CA THR A 91 -2.56 3.39 -5.05
C THR A 91 -1.61 2.93 -3.95
N ILE A 92 -1.25 3.83 -3.04
CA ILE A 92 -0.44 3.50 -1.85
C ILE A 92 -1.32 3.68 -0.62
N ILE A 93 -1.47 2.59 0.13
CA ILE A 93 -2.16 2.55 1.41
C ILE A 93 -1.11 2.58 2.51
N LEU A 94 -1.24 3.53 3.42
CA LEU A 94 -0.35 3.79 4.55
C LEU A 94 -1.13 3.53 5.84
N ASP A 95 -0.76 2.47 6.54
CA ASP A 95 -1.41 2.06 7.78
C ASP A 95 -0.42 2.19 8.96
N HIS A 96 -0.33 3.41 9.49
CA HIS A 96 0.50 3.77 10.64
C HIS A 96 -0.10 4.94 11.42
N CYS A 97 0.29 5.10 12.67
CA CYS A 97 -0.15 6.22 13.52
C CYS A 97 0.37 7.58 13.01
N ARG A 98 -0.40 8.64 13.23
CA ARG A 98 -0.05 10.01 12.83
C ARG A 98 -0.35 10.99 13.96
N PRO A 99 0.36 10.91 15.09
CA PRO A 99 0.05 11.70 16.29
C PRO A 99 0.19 13.21 16.09
N ASN A 100 0.99 13.66 15.12
CA ASN A 100 1.29 15.06 14.92
C ASN A 100 0.33 15.72 13.92
N LYS A 101 -0.55 16.60 14.40
CA LYS A 101 -1.51 17.30 13.54
C LYS A 101 -0.84 18.34 12.62
N ASP A 102 0.34 18.83 12.99
CA ASP A 102 1.02 19.96 12.33
C ASP A 102 1.96 19.49 11.19
N VAL A 103 2.07 18.17 10.97
CA VAL A 103 2.86 17.58 9.88
C VAL A 103 1.94 16.85 8.87
N PRO A 104 1.20 17.58 8.01
CA PRO A 104 0.48 16.98 6.90
C PRO A 104 1.43 16.50 5.78
N PHE A 105 0.92 15.61 4.93
CA PHE A 105 1.64 15.11 3.76
C PHE A 105 2.01 16.24 2.80
N GLY A 106 3.21 16.20 2.23
CA GLY A 106 3.59 17.17 1.20
C GLY A 106 4.09 18.49 1.75
N THR A 107 4.22 18.65 3.07
CA THR A 107 4.68 19.91 3.68
C THR A 107 6.14 20.20 3.43
N ARG A 108 6.99 19.17 3.35
CA ARG A 108 8.42 19.33 3.10
C ARG A 108 8.69 19.42 1.59
N PRO A 109 9.22 20.55 1.08
CA PRO A 109 9.56 20.69 -0.32
C PRO A 109 10.65 19.68 -0.72
N LEU A 110 10.51 19.09 -1.91
CA LEU A 110 11.57 18.29 -2.51
C LEU A 110 12.59 19.24 -3.15
N PRO A 111 13.85 19.28 -2.67
CA PRO A 111 14.85 20.23 -3.15
C PRO A 111 15.20 20.06 -4.64
N SER A 112 14.80 18.94 -5.26
CA SER A 112 15.08 18.58 -6.64
C SER A 112 13.83 18.50 -7.55
N LEU A 113 12.63 18.84 -7.06
CA LEU A 113 11.43 18.93 -7.91
C LEU A 113 11.01 20.39 -8.15
N PRO A 114 10.49 20.72 -9.34
CA PRO A 114 10.00 22.07 -9.62
C PRO A 114 8.88 22.44 -8.63
N ILE A 115 8.98 23.66 -8.07
CA ILE A 115 8.18 24.23 -6.96
C ILE A 115 6.66 24.01 -7.12
N ARG A 116 6.15 23.92 -8.35
CA ARG A 116 4.72 23.68 -8.63
C ARG A 116 4.23 22.24 -8.35
N THR A 117 5.13 21.29 -8.11
CA THR A 117 4.81 19.86 -7.89
C THR A 117 5.23 19.33 -6.51
N GLY A 118 5.94 20.13 -5.71
CA GLY A 118 6.56 19.68 -4.46
C GLY A 118 5.60 19.27 -3.34
N HIS A 119 4.35 19.77 -3.38
CA HIS A 119 3.34 19.56 -2.33
C HIS A 119 2.25 18.54 -2.70
N LEU A 120 2.15 18.14 -3.97
CA LEU A 120 1.12 17.22 -4.45
C LEU A 120 1.71 15.81 -4.63
N PRO A 121 0.91 14.74 -4.42
CA PRO A 121 1.34 13.42 -4.88
C PRO A 121 1.61 13.46 -6.39
N PRO A 122 2.61 12.70 -6.90
CA PRO A 122 2.88 12.65 -8.33
C PRO A 122 1.62 12.26 -9.11
N ILE A 123 1.46 12.82 -10.32
CA ILE A 123 0.28 12.58 -11.17
C ILE A 123 0.06 11.07 -11.35
N GLY A 124 -1.15 10.59 -11.06
CA GLY A 124 -1.48 9.16 -11.14
C GLY A 124 -1.11 8.35 -9.90
N VAL A 125 -0.80 9.01 -8.78
CA VAL A 125 -0.60 8.37 -7.47
C VAL A 125 -1.72 8.78 -6.51
N ASP A 126 -2.48 7.80 -6.05
CA ASP A 126 -3.49 7.94 -5.01
C ASP A 126 -2.92 7.48 -3.66
N LEU A 127 -3.10 8.28 -2.62
CA LEU A 127 -2.63 7.97 -1.27
C LEU A 127 -3.82 7.82 -0.34
N ILE A 128 -3.84 6.73 0.43
CA ILE A 128 -4.88 6.43 1.42
C ILE A 128 -4.18 6.21 2.76
N TRP A 129 -4.60 6.93 3.79
CA TRP A 129 -4.12 6.72 5.16
C TRP A 129 -5.20 6.06 6.00
N SER A 130 -4.78 5.20 6.94
CA SER A 130 -5.71 4.60 7.90
C SER A 130 -6.21 5.60 8.94
N CYS A 131 -5.48 6.70 9.19
CA CYS A 131 -5.88 7.77 10.09
C CYS A 131 -5.45 9.17 9.58
N SER A 132 -6.11 10.21 10.11
CA SER A 132 -5.78 11.62 9.82
C SER A 132 -4.56 12.09 10.65
N PRO A 133 -3.90 13.21 10.29
CA PRO A 133 -2.96 13.87 11.19
C PRO A 133 -3.60 14.19 12.55
N GLY A 134 -2.87 13.99 13.64
CA GLY A 134 -3.37 14.13 15.00
C GLY A 134 -4.13 12.90 15.53
N GLN A 135 -4.12 11.77 14.80
CA GLN A 135 -4.85 10.56 15.17
C GLN A 135 -3.93 9.34 15.24
N MET A 136 -4.29 8.40 16.10
CA MET A 136 -3.68 7.08 16.19
C MET A 136 -4.47 6.08 15.34
N ALA A 137 -3.78 5.15 14.68
CA ALA A 137 -4.43 4.03 14.01
C ALA A 137 -4.98 3.06 15.06
N ALA A 138 -6.20 2.57 14.86
CA ALA A 138 -6.84 1.65 15.80
C ALA A 138 -6.33 0.22 15.62
N ALA A 139 -6.06 -0.47 16.72
CA ALA A 139 -5.65 -1.87 16.73
C ALA A 139 -6.46 -2.70 17.73
N LEU A 140 -6.67 -3.97 17.41
CA LEU A 140 -7.29 -4.97 18.28
C LEU A 140 -6.24 -5.62 19.18
N LEU A 141 -6.55 -5.68 20.47
CA LEU A 141 -5.83 -6.52 21.40
C LEU A 141 -6.46 -7.92 21.37
N LEU A 142 -5.83 -8.84 20.64
CA LEU A 142 -6.27 -10.24 20.58
C LEU A 142 -5.48 -11.09 21.59
N PRO A 143 -6.14 -11.96 22.37
CA PRO A 143 -5.50 -12.76 23.41
C PRO A 143 -4.56 -13.87 22.88
N SER A 144 -4.54 -14.10 21.57
CA SER A 144 -3.73 -15.12 20.91
C SER A 144 -2.72 -14.47 19.95
N THR A 145 -1.54 -15.08 19.83
CA THR A 145 -0.47 -14.70 18.90
C THR A 145 -0.68 -15.25 17.48
N GLN A 146 -1.89 -15.69 17.11
CA GLN A 146 -2.16 -16.05 15.72
C GLN A 146 -1.84 -14.87 14.80
N ASP A 147 -1.36 -15.16 13.59
CA ASP A 147 -0.88 -14.25 12.55
C ASP A 147 -1.99 -13.37 11.94
N ILE A 148 -2.96 -12.95 12.75
CA ILE A 148 -4.05 -12.07 12.38
C ILE A 148 -3.55 -10.62 12.48
N PRO A 149 -3.70 -9.81 11.43
CA PRO A 149 -3.38 -8.40 11.49
C PRO A 149 -4.12 -7.72 12.64
N ARG A 150 -3.39 -7.02 13.49
CA ARG A 150 -3.99 -6.33 14.63
C ARG A 150 -4.60 -4.99 14.25
N SER A 151 -4.21 -4.39 13.13
CA SER A 151 -4.79 -3.14 12.65
C SER A 151 -6.25 -3.31 12.27
N CYS A 152 -7.13 -2.51 12.88
CA CYS A 152 -8.56 -2.49 12.57
C CYS A 152 -8.81 -2.07 11.12
N PHE A 153 -8.00 -1.13 10.60
CA PHE A 153 -8.12 -0.67 9.23
C PHE A 153 -7.77 -1.79 8.25
N LEU A 154 -6.67 -2.50 8.49
CA LEU A 154 -6.25 -3.61 7.64
C LEU A 154 -7.25 -4.77 7.68
N LEU A 155 -7.80 -5.10 8.86
CA LEU A 155 -8.88 -6.07 8.99
C LEU A 155 -10.13 -5.64 8.20
N ALA A 156 -10.56 -4.38 8.36
CA ALA A 156 -11.70 -3.85 7.61
C ALA A 156 -11.46 -3.89 6.10
N LEU A 157 -10.24 -3.56 5.65
CA LEU A 157 -9.85 -3.63 4.24
C LEU A 157 -9.91 -5.07 3.71
N MET A 158 -9.38 -6.03 4.47
CA MET A 158 -9.43 -7.45 4.10
C MET A 158 -10.87 -7.96 4.03
N MET A 159 -11.70 -7.62 5.03
CA MET A 159 -13.11 -8.01 5.10
C MET A 159 -13.95 -7.37 3.99
N ALA A 160 -13.76 -6.08 3.72
CA ALA A 160 -14.40 -5.39 2.60
C ALA A 160 -13.96 -5.94 1.24
N SER A 161 -12.72 -6.46 1.17
CA SER A 161 -12.19 -7.07 -0.04
C SER A 161 -12.66 -8.52 -0.22
N TYR A 162 -13.14 -9.17 0.84
CA TYR A 162 -13.55 -10.55 0.82
C TYR A 162 -14.92 -10.68 0.12
N SER A 163 -14.92 -11.27 -1.07
CA SER A 163 -16.17 -11.67 -1.70
C SER A 163 -16.51 -13.10 -1.30
N VAL A 164 -17.63 -13.29 -0.61
CA VAL A 164 -18.15 -14.65 -0.43
C VAL A 164 -18.70 -15.12 -1.78
N SER A 165 -18.16 -16.19 -2.34
CA SER A 165 -18.79 -16.89 -3.45
C SER A 165 -19.98 -17.70 -2.93
N TYR A 166 -20.98 -17.02 -2.35
CA TYR A 166 -22.26 -17.67 -2.07
C TYR A 166 -22.95 -17.92 -3.41
N LYS A 167 -23.11 -19.19 -3.77
CA LYS A 167 -24.03 -19.65 -4.82
C LYS A 167 -25.44 -19.22 -4.43
N GLY A 168 -25.81 -17.95 -4.68
CA GLY A 168 -27.17 -17.48 -4.36
C GLY A 168 -27.43 -15.98 -4.28
N CYS A 169 -26.45 -15.08 -4.23
CA CYS A 169 -26.75 -13.64 -4.03
C CYS A 169 -25.99 -12.72 -5.00
N SER A 170 -26.32 -12.80 -6.28
CA SER A 170 -25.81 -11.94 -7.36
C SER A 170 -26.69 -10.70 -7.55
N ARG A 171 -26.84 -9.84 -6.53
CA ARG A 171 -27.64 -8.59 -6.68
C ARG A 171 -27.09 -7.32 -6.03
N TYR A 172 -25.87 -7.29 -5.50
CA TYR A 172 -25.29 -6.03 -5.00
C TYR A 172 -23.90 -5.74 -5.58
N CYS A 173 -23.84 -4.65 -6.36
CA CYS A 173 -22.67 -3.90 -6.85
C CYS A 173 -21.58 -4.67 -7.63
N PRO A 174 -21.74 -4.88 -8.95
CA PRO A 174 -20.76 -5.58 -9.78
C PRO A 174 -19.43 -4.83 -10.00
N HIS A 175 -19.39 -3.49 -9.87
CA HIS A 175 -18.17 -2.71 -10.18
C HIS A 175 -17.09 -2.73 -9.07
N TYR A 176 -17.43 -3.03 -7.83
CA TYR A 176 -16.47 -3.06 -6.70
C TYR A 176 -15.93 -4.47 -6.41
N GLN A 177 -16.59 -5.51 -6.93
CA GLN A 177 -16.35 -6.92 -6.56
C GLN A 177 -15.22 -7.62 -7.34
N SER A 178 -14.84 -7.15 -8.54
CA SER A 178 -13.81 -7.83 -9.33
C SER A 178 -12.40 -7.53 -8.82
N ARG A 179 -12.10 -6.27 -8.45
CA ARG A 179 -10.76 -5.84 -8.01
C ARG A 179 -10.39 -6.29 -6.59
N THR A 180 -11.38 -6.50 -5.74
CA THR A 180 -11.23 -6.84 -4.32
C THR A 180 -11.01 -8.34 -4.07
N ARG A 181 -11.58 -9.19 -4.92
CA ARG A 181 -11.42 -10.67 -4.87
C ARG A 181 -9.97 -11.13 -4.79
N SER A 182 -9.09 -10.49 -5.56
CA SER A 182 -7.69 -10.90 -5.61
C SER A 182 -6.91 -10.48 -4.37
N LEU A 183 -7.30 -9.41 -3.69
CA LEU A 183 -6.58 -8.87 -2.53
C LEU A 183 -6.84 -9.72 -1.29
N ALA A 184 -8.10 -10.02 -0.98
CA ALA A 184 -8.47 -10.81 0.19
C ALA A 184 -7.87 -12.24 0.15
N THR A 185 -7.86 -12.88 -1.03
CA THR A 185 -7.26 -14.22 -1.20
C THR A 185 -5.74 -14.21 -1.01
N THR A 186 -5.09 -13.12 -1.42
CA THR A 186 -3.63 -12.94 -1.30
C THR A 186 -3.21 -12.64 0.14
N PHE A 187 -3.99 -11.80 0.84
CA PHE A 187 -3.77 -11.50 2.26
C PHE A 187 -3.99 -12.73 3.15
N ALA A 188 -5.04 -13.52 2.90
CA ALA A 188 -5.33 -14.73 3.65
C ALA A 188 -4.28 -15.85 3.44
N ALA A 189 -3.71 -15.97 2.25
CA ALA A 189 -2.70 -16.98 1.94
C ALA A 189 -1.31 -16.69 2.57
N HIS A 190 -1.01 -15.43 2.92
CA HIS A 190 0.27 -15.06 3.54
C HIS A 190 0.25 -15.19 5.06
N ALA A 191 -0.89 -14.90 5.70
CA ALA A 191 -1.08 -15.13 7.14
C ALA A 191 -0.93 -16.60 7.55
N GLN A 192 -0.85 -17.53 6.60
CA GLN A 192 -0.66 -18.97 6.84
C GLN A 192 0.75 -19.47 6.51
N LYS A 193 1.64 -18.64 5.97
CA LYS A 193 2.90 -19.10 5.33
C LYS A 193 4.19 -18.62 5.99
N ASP A 194 4.11 -17.73 6.97
CA ASP A 194 5.25 -17.27 7.77
C ASP A 194 5.35 -18.01 9.13
N SER A 195 4.74 -19.21 9.23
CA SER A 195 4.83 -20.17 10.34
C SER A 195 6.02 -21.13 10.21
#